data_AF-A0A945CIK7-F1
#
_entry.id   AF-A0A945CIK7-F1
#
_cell.length_a   1.000
_cell.length_b   1.000
_cell.length_c   1.000
_cell.angle_alpha   90.00
_cell.angle_beta   90.00
_cell.angle_gamma   90.00
#
_symmetry.space_group_name_H-M   'P 1'
#
loop_
_entity.id
_entity.type
_entity.pdbx_description
1 polymer ?
#
loop_
_entity_poly.entity_id
_entity_poly.type
_entity_poly.pdbx_seq_one_letter_code
_entity_poly.pdbx_strand_id
1 'polypeptide(L)'
;MLVGRFPEGGTIAPGDSLELLFGEGMERVIPVGFWVGTDSTQALVGEWHWPSPTRLVFRPEASLSPGEYRLRGRGWLLADRAGLALGDSLVDLSFEVMAPDELAAFGGRVVAPGAIWVTARSEKGRYLTRADSVGAYLFEALPPGEYAVHAFADVDGDGIHGKGQREPYAPAEPYGRRPALVELAKGQVVEDIDLECR
;
A
#
# COMPACT_ATOMS: atom_id res chain seq x y z
N MET A 1 7.46 -12.05 -17.31
CA MET A 1 8.83 -11.82 -16.81
C MET A 1 8.83 -10.69 -15.78
N LEU A 2 9.67 -10.78 -14.74
CA LEU A 2 9.79 -9.78 -13.67
C LEU A 2 10.41 -8.48 -14.21
N VAL A 3 9.75 -7.34 -13.98
CA VAL A 3 10.17 -6.02 -14.49
C VAL A 3 10.40 -5.01 -13.37
N GLY A 4 9.92 -5.27 -12.16
CA GLY A 4 10.08 -4.36 -11.03
C GLY A 4 9.93 -5.07 -9.69
N ARG A 5 10.57 -4.49 -8.69
CA ARG A 5 10.53 -4.92 -7.29
C ARG A 5 10.40 -3.66 -6.45
N PHE A 6 9.40 -3.60 -5.58
CA PHE A 6 9.23 -2.48 -4.66
C PHE A 6 9.38 -3.01 -3.23
N PRO A 7 10.15 -2.34 -2.36
CA PRO A 7 10.86 -1.07 -2.54
C PRO A 7 12.37 -1.24 -2.87
N GLU A 8 12.75 -1.77 -4.04
CA GLU A 8 14.17 -2.03 -4.37
C GLU A 8 15.06 -0.77 -4.25
N GLY A 9 16.05 -0.84 -3.36
CA GLY A 9 16.98 0.26 -3.04
C GLY A 9 16.33 1.44 -2.30
N GLY A 10 15.08 1.30 -1.86
CA GLY A 10 14.29 2.36 -1.25
C GLY A 10 14.11 2.22 0.26
N THR A 11 13.30 3.12 0.81
CA THR A 11 12.90 3.16 2.23
C THR A 11 11.40 3.00 2.39
N ILE A 12 10.99 2.17 3.35
CA ILE A 12 9.57 1.93 3.68
C ILE A 12 9.29 2.09 5.17
N ALA A 13 8.01 2.28 5.50
CA ALA A 13 7.54 2.19 6.86
C ALA A 13 7.48 0.72 7.34
N PRO A 14 7.58 0.47 8.66
CA PRO A 14 7.50 -0.88 9.25
C PRO A 14 6.31 -1.74 8.80
N GLY A 15 5.16 -1.12 8.51
CA GLY A 15 3.92 -1.82 8.13
C GLY A 15 3.68 -1.96 6.63
N ASP A 16 4.60 -1.48 5.79
CA ASP A 16 4.41 -1.47 4.34
C ASP A 16 4.49 -2.87 3.72
N SER A 17 3.85 -3.03 2.58
CA SER A 17 3.90 -4.27 1.78
C SER A 17 5.03 -4.20 0.75
N LEU A 18 5.51 -5.38 0.34
CA LEU A 18 6.50 -5.55 -0.73
C LEU A 18 5.81 -5.99 -2.01
N GLU A 19 6.38 -5.64 -3.17
CA GLU A 19 5.75 -5.94 -4.45
C GLU A 19 6.71 -6.49 -5.49
N LEU A 20 6.21 -7.43 -6.28
CA LEU A 20 6.82 -7.92 -7.51
C LEU A 20 5.92 -7.52 -8.68
N LEU A 21 6.51 -6.85 -9.67
CA LEU A 21 5.84 -6.36 -10.87
C LEU A 21 6.30 -7.16 -12.08
N PHE A 22 5.35 -7.59 -12.91
CA PHE A 22 5.60 -8.41 -14.08
C PHE A 22 5.16 -7.69 -15.36
N GLY A 23 5.94 -7.85 -16.41
CA GLY A 23 5.63 -7.28 -17.73
C GLY A 23 4.50 -8.00 -18.47
N GLU A 24 4.03 -9.12 -17.92
CA GLU A 24 2.97 -9.95 -18.51
C GLU A 24 2.11 -10.62 -17.44
N GLY A 25 0.99 -11.20 -17.86
CA GLY A 25 0.07 -11.90 -16.97
C GLY A 25 0.66 -13.21 -16.45
N MET A 26 0.86 -13.28 -15.14
CA MET A 26 1.36 -14.46 -14.44
C MET A 26 0.24 -15.46 -14.12
N GLU A 27 0.63 -16.69 -13.83
CA GLU A 27 -0.20 -17.64 -13.10
C GLU A 27 -0.34 -17.17 -11.64
N ARG A 28 -1.58 -17.08 -11.13
CA ARG A 28 -1.87 -16.48 -9.82
C ARG A 28 -1.73 -17.50 -8.67
N VAL A 29 -0.59 -18.16 -8.61
CA VAL A 29 -0.23 -19.09 -7.54
C VAL A 29 0.32 -18.34 -6.32
N ILE A 30 0.08 -18.88 -5.11
CA ILE A 30 0.69 -18.36 -3.88
C ILE A 30 2.06 -19.02 -3.70
N PRO A 31 3.17 -18.27 -3.74
CA PRO A 31 4.51 -18.85 -3.70
C PRO A 31 4.93 -19.16 -2.25
N VAL A 32 4.44 -20.28 -1.71
CA VAL A 32 4.79 -20.72 -0.35
C VAL A 32 6.30 -20.97 -0.24
N GLY A 33 6.93 -20.42 0.80
CA GLY A 33 8.38 -20.58 1.01
C GLY A 33 9.23 -19.81 -0.01
N PHE A 34 8.69 -18.73 -0.59
CA PHE A 34 9.40 -17.88 -1.54
C PHE A 34 10.66 -17.27 -0.93
N TRP A 35 10.55 -16.62 0.23
CA TRP A 35 11.67 -15.97 0.90
C TRP A 35 12.60 -16.99 1.57
N VAL A 36 13.89 -16.87 1.31
CA VAL A 36 14.95 -17.76 1.78
C VAL A 36 15.85 -17.02 2.75
N GLY A 37 15.96 -17.57 3.97
CA GLY A 37 16.86 -17.09 5.00
C GLY A 37 18.24 -17.71 4.81
N THR A 38 19.28 -16.88 4.86
CA THR A 38 20.70 -17.28 4.85
C THR A 38 21.47 -16.39 5.83
N ASP A 39 22.77 -16.57 5.96
CA ASP A 39 23.62 -15.73 6.83
C ASP A 39 23.56 -14.22 6.47
N SER A 40 23.19 -13.89 5.23
CA SER A 40 23.09 -12.50 4.75
C SER A 40 21.69 -12.10 4.28
N THR A 41 20.68 -12.97 4.44
CA THR A 41 19.32 -12.69 3.98
C THR A 41 18.26 -13.10 5.01
N GLN A 42 17.19 -12.31 5.11
CA GLN A 42 16.05 -12.63 5.96
C GLN A 42 14.97 -13.42 5.20
N ALA A 43 14.30 -14.36 5.89
CA ALA A 43 13.05 -14.95 5.43
C ALA A 43 11.89 -14.31 6.17
N LEU A 44 11.05 -13.55 5.46
CA LEU A 44 9.88 -12.94 6.05
C LEU A 44 8.68 -13.90 6.05
N VAL A 45 7.89 -13.82 7.11
CA VAL A 45 6.59 -14.49 7.23
C VAL A 45 5.50 -13.45 6.95
N GLY A 46 4.49 -13.85 6.19
CA GLY A 46 3.44 -12.96 5.73
C GLY A 46 2.57 -13.61 4.66
N GLU A 47 1.65 -12.80 4.14
CA GLU A 47 0.64 -13.23 3.19
C GLU A 47 0.92 -12.69 1.79
N TRP A 48 0.73 -13.53 0.79
CA TRP A 48 0.79 -13.13 -0.61
C TRP A 48 -0.61 -12.96 -1.17
N HIS A 49 -0.79 -11.97 -2.04
CA HIS A 49 -2.00 -11.84 -2.85
C HIS A 49 -1.69 -11.24 -4.22
N TRP A 50 -2.56 -11.52 -5.19
CA TRP A 50 -2.46 -11.01 -6.56
C TRP A 50 -3.54 -9.94 -6.81
N PRO A 51 -3.26 -8.64 -6.62
CA PRO A 51 -4.19 -7.58 -7.01
C PRO A 51 -4.55 -7.58 -8.50
N SER A 52 -3.62 -8.01 -9.35
CA SER A 52 -3.81 -8.13 -10.80
C SER A 52 -2.94 -9.26 -11.35
N PRO A 53 -3.11 -9.69 -12.61
CA PRO A 53 -2.23 -10.70 -13.21
C PRO A 53 -0.75 -10.28 -13.31
N THR A 54 -0.44 -8.99 -13.20
CA THR A 54 0.92 -8.44 -13.38
C THR A 54 1.53 -7.92 -12.07
N ARG A 55 0.85 -8.12 -10.93
CA ARG A 55 1.26 -7.58 -9.64
C ARG A 55 1.01 -8.59 -8.54
N LEU A 56 2.08 -8.96 -7.85
CA LEU A 56 2.08 -9.82 -6.68
C LEU A 56 2.55 -9.01 -5.48
N VAL A 57 1.77 -9.01 -4.41
CA VAL A 57 2.03 -8.22 -3.20
C VAL A 57 2.23 -9.17 -2.03
N PHE A 58 3.27 -8.92 -1.25
CA PHE A 58 3.57 -9.58 0.01
C PHE A 58 3.32 -8.62 1.17
N ARG A 59 2.45 -9.00 2.10
CA ARG A 59 2.20 -8.27 3.33
C ARG A 59 2.86 -9.02 4.49
N PRO A 60 3.88 -8.44 5.15
CA PRO A 60 4.45 -9.04 6.36
C PRO A 60 3.37 -9.27 7.42
N GLU A 61 3.47 -10.39 8.15
CA GLU A 61 2.52 -10.71 9.24
C GLU A 61 2.66 -9.74 10.42
N ALA A 62 3.90 -9.34 10.71
CA ALA A 62 4.24 -8.36 11.74
C ALA A 62 5.00 -7.18 11.13
N SER A 63 4.89 -6.02 11.78
CA SER A 63 5.68 -4.84 11.41
C SER A 63 7.17 -5.16 11.42
N LEU A 64 7.87 -4.76 10.37
CA LEU A 64 9.30 -4.96 10.23
C LEU A 64 10.06 -4.09 11.23
N SER A 65 11.12 -4.65 11.83
CA SER A 65 12.01 -3.86 12.69
C SER A 65 12.84 -2.88 11.84
N PRO A 66 13.17 -1.67 12.35
CA PRO A 66 14.01 -0.72 11.62
C PRO A 66 15.38 -1.29 11.22
N GLY A 67 15.89 -0.86 10.07
CA GLY A 67 17.22 -1.22 9.56
C GLY A 67 17.23 -1.79 8.15
N GLU A 68 18.40 -2.28 7.71
CA GLU A 68 18.59 -2.85 6.37
C GLU A 68 18.03 -4.27 6.23
N TYR A 69 17.31 -4.50 5.14
CA TYR A 69 16.80 -5.81 4.72
C TYR A 69 17.40 -6.22 3.39
N ARG A 70 17.77 -7.50 3.32
CA ARG A 70 18.18 -8.17 2.08
C ARG A 70 17.40 -9.46 1.99
N LEU A 71 16.42 -9.50 1.12
CA LEU A 71 15.57 -10.66 0.89
C LEU A 71 16.01 -11.38 -0.38
N ARG A 72 15.82 -12.69 -0.37
CA ARG A 72 16.08 -13.55 -1.52
C ARG A 72 14.93 -14.50 -1.75
N GLY A 73 14.37 -14.46 -2.95
CA GLY A 73 13.19 -15.17 -3.37
C GLY A 73 13.48 -16.31 -4.35
N ARG A 74 12.67 -17.36 -4.33
CA ARG A 74 12.74 -18.49 -5.27
C ARG A 74 11.95 -18.17 -6.55
N GLY A 75 12.60 -17.61 -7.56
CA GLY A 75 11.94 -17.18 -8.80
C GLY A 75 11.23 -18.30 -9.57
N TRP A 76 11.73 -19.54 -9.48
CA TRP A 76 11.11 -20.71 -10.11
C TRP A 76 9.73 -21.09 -9.57
N LEU A 77 9.30 -20.53 -8.43
CA LEU A 77 7.93 -20.68 -7.91
C LEU A 77 6.91 -19.79 -8.64
N LEU A 78 7.38 -18.89 -9.51
CA LEU A 78 6.56 -17.94 -10.24
C LEU A 78 6.66 -18.22 -11.73
N ALA A 79 5.53 -18.54 -12.35
CA ALA A 79 5.43 -18.81 -13.79
C ALA A 79 4.35 -17.97 -14.45
N ASP A 80 4.54 -17.70 -15.74
CA ASP A 80 3.49 -17.14 -16.57
C ASP A 80 2.37 -18.16 -16.86
N ARG A 81 1.32 -17.71 -17.53
CA ARG A 81 0.20 -18.59 -17.92
C ARG A 81 0.56 -19.64 -18.97
N ALA A 82 1.71 -19.52 -19.62
CA ALA A 82 2.26 -20.52 -20.53
C ALA A 82 3.14 -21.55 -19.80
N GLY A 83 3.31 -21.43 -18.48
CA GLY A 83 4.14 -22.31 -17.66
C GLY A 83 5.63 -21.95 -17.68
N LEU A 84 6.00 -20.79 -18.24
CA LEU A 84 7.39 -20.33 -18.22
C LEU A 84 7.67 -19.69 -16.85
N ALA A 85 8.43 -20.41 -16.03
CA ALA A 85 8.94 -19.88 -14.78
C ALA A 85 9.91 -18.71 -15.01
N LEU A 86 10.19 -17.89 -13.99
CA LEU A 86 11.28 -16.90 -14.01
C LEU A 86 12.70 -17.55 -14.14
N GLY A 87 12.78 -18.84 -14.41
CA GLY A 87 13.97 -19.68 -14.51
C GLY A 87 14.57 -20.04 -13.15
N ASP A 88 15.79 -20.58 -13.15
CA ASP A 88 16.63 -20.83 -11.96
C ASP A 88 17.09 -19.52 -11.27
N SER A 89 16.45 -18.39 -11.57
CA SER A 89 16.81 -17.07 -11.08
C SER A 89 16.33 -16.89 -9.64
N LEU A 90 17.26 -16.51 -8.77
CA LEU A 90 16.92 -15.95 -7.47
C LEU A 90 16.39 -14.53 -7.67
N VAL A 91 15.39 -14.14 -6.88
CA VAL A 91 14.84 -12.78 -6.85
C VAL A 91 15.41 -12.08 -5.63
N ASP A 92 16.42 -11.24 -5.80
CA ASP A 92 16.92 -10.42 -4.71
C ASP A 92 16.05 -9.17 -4.53
N LEU A 93 15.88 -8.71 -3.29
CA LEU A 93 15.22 -7.45 -2.94
C LEU A 93 15.94 -6.83 -1.75
N SER A 94 16.44 -5.61 -1.89
CA SER A 94 17.11 -4.88 -0.79
C SER A 94 16.43 -3.56 -0.51
N PHE A 95 16.26 -3.22 0.76
CA PHE A 95 15.62 -1.97 1.20
C PHE A 95 15.95 -1.65 2.66
N GLU A 96 15.53 -0.48 3.11
CA GLU A 96 15.65 -0.05 4.50
C GLU A 96 14.27 0.22 5.11
N VAL A 97 14.09 -0.24 6.35
CA VAL A 97 12.91 0.05 7.16
C VAL A 97 13.21 1.23 8.08
N MET A 98 12.40 2.27 7.95
CA MET A 98 12.58 3.52 8.69
C MET A 98 12.36 3.35 10.20
N ALA A 99 13.09 4.14 10.99
CA ALA A 99 12.88 4.20 12.42
C ALA A 99 11.57 4.97 12.75
N PRO A 100 10.87 4.64 13.85
CA PRO A 100 9.58 5.27 14.17
C PRO A 100 9.63 6.80 14.29
N ASP A 101 10.75 7.37 14.74
CA ASP A 101 10.96 8.81 14.88
C ASP A 101 11.23 9.54 13.55
N GLU A 102 11.51 8.80 12.48
CA GLU A 102 11.60 9.37 11.13
C GLU A 102 10.26 9.41 10.40
N LEU A 103 9.27 8.65 10.89
CA LEU A 103 7.95 8.59 10.28
C LEU A 103 7.12 9.82 10.64
N ALA A 104 6.34 10.27 9.69
CA ALA A 104 5.43 11.39 9.82
C ALA A 104 4.00 10.91 10.12
N ALA A 105 3.17 11.84 10.56
CA ALA A 105 1.75 11.64 10.73
C ALA A 105 0.98 12.87 10.24
N PHE A 106 -0.25 12.66 9.78
CA PHE A 106 -1.17 13.77 9.65
C PHE A 106 -2.61 13.37 9.91
N GLY A 107 -3.39 14.34 10.37
CA GLY A 107 -4.80 14.18 10.67
C GLY A 107 -5.62 15.43 10.36
N GLY A 108 -6.92 15.27 10.46
CA GLY A 108 -7.88 16.34 10.22
C GLY A 108 -9.31 15.82 10.35
N ARG A 109 -10.26 16.58 9.83
CA ARG A 109 -11.67 16.20 9.81
C ARG A 109 -12.23 16.12 8.40
N VAL A 110 -13.12 15.17 8.19
CA VAL A 110 -13.93 15.07 6.98
C VAL A 110 -15.38 15.37 7.31
N VAL A 111 -15.96 16.30 6.57
CA VAL A 111 -17.40 16.57 6.61
C VAL A 111 -18.07 15.80 5.48
N ALA A 112 -18.77 14.72 5.83
CA ALA A 112 -19.53 13.88 4.90
C ALA A 112 -20.64 13.10 5.65
N PRO A 113 -21.69 12.63 4.97
CA PRO A 113 -22.66 11.72 5.58
C PRO A 113 -22.09 10.30 5.69
N GLY A 114 -22.52 9.54 6.70
CA GLY A 114 -22.23 8.10 6.79
C GLY A 114 -20.79 7.74 7.19
N ALA A 115 -20.38 6.53 6.85
CA ALA A 115 -19.02 6.06 7.10
C ALA A 115 -18.05 6.75 6.14
N ILE A 116 -16.87 7.15 6.60
CA ILE A 116 -15.93 7.92 5.78
C ILE A 116 -14.62 7.17 5.66
N TRP A 117 -14.22 6.90 4.43
CA TRP A 117 -12.89 6.40 4.11
C TRP A 117 -12.01 7.53 3.63
N VAL A 118 -10.81 7.63 4.20
CA VAL A 118 -9.81 8.61 3.81
C VAL A 118 -8.62 7.86 3.22
N THR A 119 -8.17 8.31 2.06
CA THR A 119 -7.02 7.75 1.36
C THR A 119 -5.94 8.82 1.20
N ALA A 120 -4.73 8.49 1.64
CA ALA A 120 -3.51 9.24 1.33
C ALA A 120 -2.71 8.48 0.27
N ARG A 121 -2.26 9.17 -0.77
CA ARG A 121 -1.46 8.57 -1.85
C ARG A 121 -0.17 9.35 -2.03
N SER A 122 0.95 8.64 -2.01
CA SER A 122 2.27 9.15 -2.36
C SER A 122 2.87 8.31 -3.50
N GLU A 123 4.08 8.63 -3.91
CA GLU A 123 4.85 7.80 -4.84
C GLU A 123 5.16 6.41 -4.25
N LYS A 124 5.29 6.33 -2.93
CA LYS A 124 5.63 5.09 -2.21
C LYS A 124 4.45 4.17 -2.00
N GLY A 125 3.21 4.66 -2.10
CA GLY A 125 2.07 3.81 -1.89
C GLY A 125 0.75 4.53 -1.64
N ARG A 126 -0.24 3.71 -1.28
CA ARG A 126 -1.59 4.14 -0.91
C ARG A 126 -1.86 3.70 0.53
N TYR A 127 -2.25 4.65 1.36
CA TYR A 127 -2.62 4.44 2.75
C TYR A 127 -4.11 4.72 2.89
N LEU A 128 -4.81 3.88 3.64
CA LEU A 128 -6.25 3.95 3.85
C LEU A 128 -6.52 3.97 5.36
N THR A 129 -7.35 4.91 5.80
CA THR A 129 -7.88 4.96 7.16
C THR A 129 -9.37 5.26 7.11
N ARG A 130 -10.05 5.05 8.24
CA ARG A 130 -11.47 5.36 8.39
C ARG A 130 -11.60 6.52 9.37
N ALA A 131 -12.41 7.52 9.03
CA ALA A 131 -12.74 8.56 9.99
C ALA A 131 -13.67 8.00 11.07
N ASP A 132 -13.58 8.55 12.27
CA ASP A 132 -14.46 8.21 13.39
C ASP A 132 -15.89 8.78 13.20
N SER A 133 -16.73 8.60 14.23
CA SER A 133 -18.12 9.07 14.19
C SER A 133 -18.30 10.60 14.15
N VAL A 134 -17.24 11.37 14.43
CA VAL A 134 -17.23 12.83 14.33
C VAL A 134 -16.45 13.33 13.11
N GLY A 135 -16.05 12.41 12.23
CA GLY A 135 -15.31 12.70 11.00
C GLY A 135 -13.81 12.92 11.21
N ALA A 136 -13.26 12.71 12.40
CA ALA A 136 -11.83 12.85 12.63
C ALA A 136 -11.07 11.63 12.10
N TYR A 137 -9.91 11.85 11.50
CA TYR A 137 -9.05 10.78 10.99
C TYR A 137 -7.58 11.07 11.29
N LEU A 138 -6.78 10.00 11.33
CA LEU A 138 -5.35 10.06 11.52
C LEU A 138 -4.66 9.03 10.63
N PHE A 139 -3.62 9.46 9.93
CA PHE A 139 -2.61 8.58 9.36
C PHE A 139 -1.36 8.65 10.22
N GLU A 140 -0.95 7.50 10.72
CA GLU A 140 0.29 7.32 11.48
C GLU A 140 1.31 6.56 10.64
N ALA A 141 2.58 6.62 11.05
CA ALA A 141 3.66 5.83 10.48
C ALA A 141 3.85 6.02 8.95
N LEU A 142 3.63 7.24 8.45
CA LEU A 142 3.82 7.56 7.04
C LEU A 142 5.28 7.88 6.75
N PRO A 143 5.86 7.36 5.65
CA PRO A 143 7.13 7.87 5.16
C PRO A 143 7.04 9.38 4.83
N PRO A 144 8.12 10.15 5.01
CA PRO A 144 8.18 11.53 4.54
C PRO A 144 7.95 11.61 3.03
N GLY A 145 7.35 12.72 2.58
CA GLY A 145 7.06 12.97 1.18
C GLY A 145 5.77 13.75 0.97
N GLU A 146 5.32 13.77 -0.28
CA GLU A 146 4.11 14.47 -0.69
C GLU A 146 2.92 13.52 -0.80
N TYR A 147 1.78 13.94 -0.23
CA TYR A 147 0.57 13.14 -0.17
C TYR A 147 -0.61 13.86 -0.82
N ALA A 148 -1.21 13.20 -1.81
CA ALA A 148 -2.54 13.54 -2.30
C ALA A 148 -3.59 12.88 -1.39
N VAL A 149 -4.46 13.68 -0.78
CA VAL A 149 -5.47 13.20 0.17
C VAL A 149 -6.87 13.36 -0.41
N HIS A 150 -7.67 12.30 -0.31
CA HIS A 150 -9.08 12.31 -0.68
C HIS A 150 -9.90 11.44 0.27
N ALA A 151 -11.20 11.67 0.31
CA ALA A 151 -12.14 10.90 1.08
C ALA A 151 -13.42 10.64 0.30
N PHE A 152 -14.11 9.56 0.64
CA PHE A 152 -15.47 9.31 0.17
C PHE A 152 -16.37 8.84 1.32
N ALA A 153 -17.64 9.19 1.22
CA ALA A 153 -18.69 8.69 2.09
C ALA A 153 -19.20 7.34 1.55
N ASP A 154 -18.98 6.29 2.33
CA ASP A 154 -19.43 4.93 2.09
C ASP A 154 -20.87 4.80 2.59
N VAL A 155 -21.80 5.09 1.69
CA VAL A 155 -23.23 5.21 1.96
C VAL A 155 -23.90 3.83 1.95
N ASP A 156 -23.42 2.93 1.11
CA ASP A 156 -23.95 1.56 1.00
C ASP A 156 -23.19 0.53 1.85
N GLY A 157 -22.02 0.90 2.39
CA GLY A 157 -21.27 0.09 3.35
C GLY A 157 -20.38 -0.96 2.71
N ASP A 158 -20.10 -0.87 1.40
CA ASP A 158 -19.26 -1.82 0.67
C ASP A 158 -17.76 -1.49 0.73
N GLY A 159 -17.41 -0.30 1.22
CA GLY A 159 -16.03 0.16 1.37
C GLY A 159 -15.33 0.53 0.05
N ILE A 160 -16.07 0.66 -1.03
CA ILE A 160 -15.59 0.98 -2.38
C ILE A 160 -16.28 2.27 -2.84
N HIS A 161 -15.50 3.23 -3.34
CA HIS A 161 -16.10 4.46 -3.84
C HIS A 161 -17.02 4.19 -5.04
N GLY A 162 -18.33 4.33 -4.80
CA GLY A 162 -19.37 4.21 -5.81
C GLY A 162 -19.35 5.39 -6.78
N LYS A 163 -19.02 5.14 -8.06
CA LYS A 163 -19.05 6.19 -9.11
C LYS A 163 -20.46 6.53 -9.61
N GLY A 164 -21.47 5.92 -9.02
CA GLY A 164 -22.85 5.95 -9.49
C GLY A 164 -23.05 5.04 -10.71
N GLN A 165 -24.32 4.75 -10.97
CA GLN A 165 -24.75 3.92 -12.09
C GLN A 165 -26.06 4.44 -12.67
N ARG A 166 -26.22 4.27 -13.98
CA ARG A 166 -27.43 4.73 -14.68
C ARG A 166 -28.60 3.76 -14.55
N GLU A 167 -28.32 2.45 -14.52
CA GLU A 167 -29.36 1.43 -14.50
C GLU A 167 -28.97 0.22 -13.65
N PRO A 168 -29.72 -0.09 -12.56
CA PRO A 168 -30.70 0.81 -11.94
C PRO A 168 -30.03 2.11 -11.48
N TYR A 169 -30.76 3.23 -11.48
CA TYR A 169 -30.17 4.51 -11.09
C TYR A 169 -29.68 4.48 -9.64
N ALA A 170 -28.40 4.79 -9.45
CA ALA A 170 -27.83 5.11 -8.14
C ALA A 170 -26.85 6.30 -8.29
N PRO A 171 -26.91 7.31 -7.41
CA PRO A 171 -25.98 8.42 -7.46
C PRO A 171 -24.55 7.98 -7.15
N ALA A 172 -23.58 8.81 -7.52
CA ALA A 172 -22.23 8.63 -7.02
C ALA A 172 -22.18 8.91 -5.51
N GLU A 173 -21.34 8.19 -4.81
CA GLU A 173 -21.06 8.44 -3.41
C GLU A 173 -20.32 9.78 -3.23
N PRO A 174 -20.68 10.56 -2.19
CA PRO A 174 -20.05 11.86 -1.93
C PRO A 174 -18.54 11.73 -1.84
N TYR A 175 -17.83 12.63 -2.52
CA TYR A 175 -16.38 12.57 -2.65
C TYR A 175 -15.75 13.94 -2.37
N GLY A 176 -14.62 13.93 -1.68
CA GLY A 176 -13.85 15.11 -1.34
C GLY A 176 -12.37 14.89 -1.63
N ARG A 177 -11.69 15.89 -2.18
CA ARG A 177 -10.24 15.84 -2.41
C ARG A 177 -9.60 17.16 -2.00
N ARG A 178 -8.45 17.07 -1.33
CA ARG A 178 -7.64 18.25 -1.03
C ARG A 178 -6.98 18.76 -2.32
N PRO A 179 -7.09 20.07 -2.64
CA PRO A 179 -6.53 20.61 -3.87
C PRO A 179 -5.00 20.62 -3.85
N ALA A 180 -4.39 21.00 -2.72
CA ALA A 180 -2.95 21.00 -2.55
C ALA A 180 -2.47 19.68 -1.92
N LEU A 181 -1.20 19.33 -2.17
CA LEU A 181 -0.53 18.21 -1.53
C LEU A 181 -0.26 18.53 -0.05
N VAL A 182 -0.16 17.47 0.76
CA VAL A 182 0.35 17.54 2.13
C VAL A 182 1.82 17.14 2.07
N GLU A 183 2.70 18.08 2.40
CA GLU A 183 4.14 17.85 2.46
C GLU A 183 4.51 17.45 3.90
N LEU A 184 5.18 16.31 4.05
CA LEU A 184 5.61 15.79 5.33
C LEU A 184 7.13 15.62 5.37
N ALA A 185 7.77 16.27 6.33
CA ALA A 185 9.17 16.05 6.68
C ALA A 185 9.32 14.88 7.68
N LYS A 186 10.56 14.42 7.88
CA LYS A 186 10.90 13.38 8.86
C LYS A 186 10.37 13.75 10.25
N GLY A 187 9.66 12.82 10.89
CA GLY A 187 9.12 12.98 12.24
C GLY A 187 8.02 14.05 12.37
N GLN A 188 7.55 14.62 11.27
CA GLN A 188 6.59 15.72 11.31
C GLN A 188 5.18 15.21 11.61
N VAL A 189 4.46 15.94 12.46
CA VAL A 189 3.02 15.76 12.67
C VAL A 189 2.31 17.01 12.16
N VAL A 190 1.33 16.82 11.27
CA VAL A 190 0.52 17.91 10.71
C VAL A 190 -0.96 17.68 11.04
N GLU A 191 -1.61 18.67 11.60
CA GLU A 191 -3.05 18.62 11.91
C GLU A 191 -3.85 19.51 10.95
N ASP A 192 -5.16 19.57 11.15
CA ASP A 192 -6.09 20.44 10.40
C ASP A 192 -6.08 20.22 8.88
N ILE A 193 -5.82 18.98 8.45
CA ILE A 193 -5.98 18.56 7.05
C ILE A 193 -7.45 18.23 6.79
N ASP A 194 -8.28 19.27 6.65
CA ASP A 194 -9.72 19.08 6.52
C ASP A 194 -10.17 18.80 5.08
N LEU A 195 -11.25 18.03 4.96
CA LEU A 195 -11.90 17.64 3.70
C LEU A 195 -13.42 17.84 3.81
N GLU A 196 -14.04 18.17 2.69
CA GLU A 196 -15.50 18.21 2.55
C GLU A 196 -15.89 17.33 1.36
N CYS A 197 -16.79 16.38 1.60
CA CYS A 197 -17.35 15.53 0.55
C CYS A 197 -18.68 16.13 0.09
N ARG A 198 -18.88 16.19 -1.22
CA ARG A 198 -20.10 16.70 -1.85
C ARG A 198 -20.64 15.75 -2.90
#